data_AF-A0A8A0RSL9-F1
#
_entry.id   AF-A0A8A0RSL9-F1
#
_cell.length_a   1.000
_cell.length_b   1.000
_cell.length_c   1.000
_cell.angle_alpha   90.00
_cell.angle_beta   90.00
_cell.angle_gamma   90.00
#
_symmetry.space_group_name_H-M   'P 1'
#
loop_
_entity.id
_entity.type
_entity.pdbx_description
1 polymer ?
#
loop_
_entity_poly.entity_id
_entity_poly.type
_entity_poly.pdbx_seq_one_letter_code
_entity_poly.pdbx_strand_id
1 'polypeptide(L)'
;MYISQNLSAKANTGRRFHALYNKVYRMDILKKAWKQVKRNKGTAGIDEVSISDIENQGVEEFLTEIQKELKEGRYKPIPVKRVYIPKKDGSRRPLGIPIIKDRVIQAAAKIVIEPIFEADFKDCSYGFRPKGSAHRALETIFRAYNTAGYFVLDADIKSYFDNINHDKLMILIRRRISDRRILNGVQIPIIQDKKLSIMICGHQKKSGSNSNYTG
;
A
#
# COMPACT_ATOMS: atom_id res chain seq x y z
N MET A 1 -15.88 8.73 -5.82
CA MET A 1 -14.43 9.07 -5.90
C MET A 1 -13.57 7.91 -6.39
N TYR A 2 -13.66 6.70 -5.80
CA TYR A 2 -12.88 5.52 -6.19
C TYR A 2 -13.04 5.11 -7.67
N ILE A 3 -14.27 5.11 -8.16
CA ILE A 3 -14.61 4.67 -9.53
C ILE A 3 -14.04 5.64 -10.58
N SER A 4 -14.19 6.96 -10.37
CA SER A 4 -13.70 7.99 -11.30
C SER A 4 -12.18 7.96 -11.49
N GLN A 5 -11.40 7.74 -10.43
CA GLN A 5 -9.94 7.65 -10.54
C GLN A 5 -9.49 6.39 -11.28
N ASN A 6 -10.10 5.24 -10.99
CA ASN A 6 -9.78 3.98 -11.68
C ASN A 6 -10.13 4.04 -13.17
N LEU A 7 -11.31 4.56 -13.52
CA LEU A 7 -11.73 4.74 -14.92
C LEU A 7 -10.81 5.69 -15.67
N SER A 8 -10.43 6.81 -15.06
CA SER A 8 -9.48 7.77 -15.66
C SER A 8 -8.08 7.18 -15.82
N ALA A 9 -7.62 6.36 -14.86
CA ALA A 9 -6.33 5.68 -14.90
C ALA A 9 -6.27 4.63 -16.02
N LYS A 10 -7.36 3.87 -16.22
CA LYS A 10 -7.52 2.91 -17.31
C LYS A 10 -7.61 3.57 -18.68
N ALA A 11 -8.31 4.70 -18.78
CA ALA A 11 -8.47 5.42 -20.04
C ALA A 11 -7.16 6.08 -20.51
N ASN A 12 -6.26 6.46 -19.59
CA ASN A 12 -4.97 7.03 -19.94
C ASN A 12 -3.85 6.53 -19.00
N THR A 13 -3.07 5.57 -19.52
CA THR A 13 -1.95 4.93 -18.83
C THR A 13 -0.77 5.87 -18.55
N GLY A 14 -0.68 7.01 -19.27
CA GLY A 14 0.34 8.05 -19.06
C GLY A 14 -0.10 9.18 -18.11
N ARG A 15 -1.36 9.22 -17.68
CA ARG A 15 -1.88 10.31 -16.83
C ARG A 15 -1.18 10.34 -15.47
N ARG A 16 -0.76 11.54 -15.07
CA ARG A 16 -0.24 11.83 -13.73
C ARG A 16 -1.31 12.47 -12.86
N PHE A 17 -1.57 11.86 -11.71
CA PHE A 17 -2.55 12.34 -10.74
C PHE A 17 -1.92 13.36 -9.79
N HIS A 18 -2.53 14.53 -9.73
CA HIS A 18 -2.21 15.63 -8.82
C HIS A 18 -3.36 15.84 -7.82
N ALA A 19 -3.13 16.69 -6.81
CA ALA A 19 -4.11 17.03 -5.78
C ALA A 19 -4.80 15.77 -5.20
N LEU A 20 -3.97 14.86 -4.69
CA LEU A 20 -4.38 13.66 -3.99
C LEU A 20 -4.37 13.87 -2.47
N TYR A 21 -3.47 14.73 -1.97
CA TYR A 21 -3.35 15.03 -0.55
C TYR A 21 -4.66 15.56 0.06
N ASN A 22 -5.37 16.42 -0.67
CA ASN A 22 -6.67 16.95 -0.23
C ASN A 22 -7.77 15.88 -0.10
N LYS A 23 -7.59 14.73 -0.76
CA LYS A 23 -8.50 13.59 -0.66
C LYS A 23 -8.21 12.73 0.56
N VAL A 24 -6.97 12.70 1.04
CA VAL A 24 -6.55 11.88 2.18
C VAL A 24 -7.26 12.34 3.46
N TYR A 25 -7.36 13.65 3.69
CA TYR A 25 -8.02 14.20 4.89
C TYR A 25 -9.53 14.40 4.75
N ARG A 26 -10.17 13.91 3.67
CA ARG A 26 -11.63 13.95 3.59
C ARG A 26 -12.24 13.06 4.67
N MET A 27 -13.30 13.55 5.32
CA MET A 27 -13.90 12.84 6.44
C MET A 27 -14.45 11.45 6.06
N ASP A 28 -15.02 11.30 4.86
CA ASP A 28 -15.49 9.99 4.37
C ASP A 28 -14.34 8.98 4.19
N ILE A 29 -13.17 9.47 3.78
CA ILE A 29 -11.96 8.67 3.61
C ILE A 29 -11.35 8.29 4.96
N LEU A 30 -11.25 9.25 5.88
CA LEU A 30 -10.76 9.02 7.24
C LEU A 30 -11.65 8.03 8.00
N LYS A 31 -12.98 8.15 7.92
CA LYS A 31 -13.93 7.19 8.50
C LYS A 31 -13.76 5.78 7.92
N LYS A 32 -13.53 5.67 6.61
CA LYS A 32 -13.28 4.36 5.98
C LYS A 32 -11.92 3.78 6.39
N ALA A 33 -10.89 4.61 6.50
CA ALA A 33 -9.57 4.22 6.97
C ALA A 33 -9.61 3.73 8.42
N TRP A 34 -10.30 4.45 9.31
CA TRP A 34 -10.56 4.03 10.69
C TRP A 34 -11.20 2.64 10.76
N LYS A 35 -12.27 2.40 10.00
CA LYS A 35 -12.93 1.08 9.94
C LYS A 35 -11.96 -0.03 9.50
N GLN A 36 -11.06 0.23 8.55
CA GLN A 36 -10.03 -0.74 8.14
C GLN A 36 -9.01 -1.02 9.25
N VAL A 37 -8.54 0.03 9.94
CA VAL A 37 -7.57 -0.09 11.04
C VAL A 37 -8.19 -0.84 12.22
N LYS A 38 -9.42 -0.48 12.61
CA LYS A 38 -10.18 -1.14 13.68
C LYS A 38 -10.34 -2.64 13.40
N ARG A 39 -10.73 -3.00 12.17
CA ARG A 39 -10.92 -4.41 11.77
C ARG A 39 -9.64 -5.24 11.89
N ASN A 40 -8.47 -4.61 11.70
CA ASN A 40 -7.18 -5.31 11.81
C ASN A 40 -6.76 -5.60 13.26
N LYS A 41 -7.47 -5.05 14.27
CA LYS A 41 -7.25 -5.29 15.71
C LYS A 41 -5.79 -5.17 16.15
N GLY A 42 -5.06 -4.22 15.57
CA GLY A 42 -3.64 -4.03 15.87
C GLY A 42 -3.41 -3.48 17.27
N THR A 43 -2.28 -3.82 17.88
CA THR A 43 -1.87 -3.34 19.21
C THR A 43 -1.53 -1.85 19.22
N ALA A 44 -1.48 -1.24 20.41
CA ALA A 44 -1.07 0.15 20.61
C ALA A 44 0.38 0.41 20.16
N GLY A 45 0.65 1.66 19.78
CA GLY A 45 1.97 2.10 19.36
C GLY A 45 2.86 2.48 20.54
N ILE A 46 3.80 3.40 20.30
CA ILE A 46 4.69 3.94 21.34
C ILE A 46 3.97 4.90 22.31
N ASP A 47 2.85 5.46 21.87
CA ASP A 47 1.95 6.32 22.64
C ASP A 47 1.04 5.55 23.58
N GLU A 48 1.05 4.22 23.51
CA GLU A 48 0.25 3.29 24.33
C GLU A 48 -1.28 3.46 24.20
N VAL A 49 -1.74 4.35 23.31
CA VAL A 49 -3.16 4.53 22.98
C VAL A 49 -3.67 3.34 22.18
N SER A 50 -4.69 2.66 22.72
CA SER A 50 -5.36 1.54 22.10
C SER A 50 -6.55 1.97 21.24
N ILE A 51 -7.10 1.02 20.47
CA ILE A 51 -8.31 1.27 19.69
C ILE A 51 -9.47 1.60 20.65
N SER A 52 -9.58 0.87 21.76
CA SER A 52 -10.64 1.07 22.75
C SER A 52 -10.58 2.46 23.39
N ASP A 53 -9.39 2.99 23.64
CA ASP A 53 -9.23 4.33 24.22
C ASP A 53 -9.79 5.41 23.29
N ILE A 54 -9.51 5.28 21.98
CA ILE A 54 -10.07 6.19 20.95
C ILE A 54 -11.59 6.04 20.85
N GLU A 55 -12.12 4.83 21.00
CA GLU A 55 -13.58 4.61 21.01
C GLU A 55 -14.24 5.26 22.22
N ASN A 56 -13.59 5.22 23.38
CA ASN A 56 -14.08 5.84 24.61
C ASN A 56 -13.97 7.37 24.58
N GLN A 57 -12.87 7.90 24.04
CA GLN A 57 -12.66 9.35 23.89
C GLN A 57 -13.59 9.98 22.85
N GLY A 58 -13.88 9.24 21.77
CA GLY A 58 -14.73 9.70 20.69
C GLY A 58 -14.02 9.65 19.34
N VAL A 59 -14.45 8.71 18.50
CA VAL A 59 -13.88 8.50 17.17
C VAL A 59 -14.01 9.74 16.28
N GLU A 60 -15.13 10.47 16.37
CA GLU A 60 -15.35 11.65 15.52
C GLU A 60 -14.38 12.79 15.85
N GLU A 61 -14.13 13.03 17.14
CA GLU A 61 -13.18 14.05 17.60
C GLU A 61 -11.76 13.70 17.14
N PHE A 62 -11.34 12.46 17.36
CA PHE A 62 -10.06 11.94 16.90
C PHE A 62 -9.86 12.11 15.37
N LEU A 63 -10.88 11.78 14.57
CA LEU A 63 -10.80 11.95 13.11
C LEU A 63 -10.81 13.42 12.69
N THR A 64 -11.50 14.28 13.43
CA THR A 64 -11.54 15.73 13.18
C THR A 64 -10.18 16.37 13.49
N GLU A 65 -9.52 15.93 14.55
CA GLU A 65 -8.16 16.36 14.88
C GLU A 65 -7.17 15.95 13.77
N ILE A 66 -7.21 14.69 13.33
CA ILE A 66 -6.40 14.22 12.19
C ILE A 66 -6.65 15.07 10.94
N GLN A 67 -7.91 15.33 10.62
CA GLN A 67 -8.26 16.16 9.47
C GLN A 67 -7.65 17.56 9.59
N LYS A 68 -7.76 18.19 10.76
CA LYS A 68 -7.22 19.52 11.03
C LYS A 68 -5.69 19.54 10.89
N GLU A 69 -5.00 18.62 11.54
CA GLU A 69 -3.53 18.49 11.45
C GLU A 69 -3.05 18.31 10.00
N LEU A 70 -3.73 17.48 9.21
CA LEU A 70 -3.38 17.25 7.81
C LEU A 70 -3.67 18.48 6.95
N LYS A 71 -4.81 19.15 7.14
CA LYS A 71 -5.21 20.33 6.38
C LYS A 71 -4.25 21.50 6.62
N GLU A 72 -3.84 21.68 7.87
CA GLU A 72 -2.89 22.73 8.30
C GLU A 72 -1.43 22.35 8.02
N GLY A 73 -1.15 21.09 7.64
CA GLY A 73 0.21 20.61 7.37
C GLY A 73 1.07 20.47 8.63
N ARG A 74 0.44 20.35 9.80
CA ARG A 74 1.12 20.20 11.11
C ARG A 74 1.44 18.75 11.46
N TYR A 75 0.83 17.78 10.77
CA TYR A 75 1.09 16.37 11.00
C TYR A 75 2.56 16.01 10.79
N LYS A 76 3.15 15.34 11.77
CA LYS A 76 4.47 14.71 11.71
C LYS A 76 4.36 13.28 12.27
N PRO A 77 4.74 12.25 11.51
CA PRO A 77 4.74 10.88 12.02
C PRO A 77 5.74 10.75 13.16
N ILE A 78 5.42 9.91 14.13
CA ILE A 78 6.31 9.65 15.28
C ILE A 78 7.00 8.29 15.13
N PRO A 79 8.11 8.04 15.87
CA PRO A 79 8.81 6.77 15.80
C PRO A 79 7.92 5.56 16.10
N VAL A 80 8.10 4.47 15.35
CA VAL A 80 7.36 3.22 15.55
C VAL A 80 7.88 2.45 16.77
N LYS A 81 6.99 1.80 17.52
CA LYS A 81 7.36 0.89 18.63
C LYS A 81 8.02 -0.36 18.06
N ARG A 82 9.26 -0.65 18.45
CA ARG A 82 9.98 -1.86 18.03
C ARG A 82 9.62 -3.04 18.92
N VAL A 83 9.11 -4.11 18.31
CA VAL A 83 8.82 -5.39 18.98
C VAL A 83 9.55 -6.50 18.23
N TYR A 84 10.09 -7.47 18.95
CA TYR A 84 10.76 -8.62 18.36
C TYR A 84 9.85 -9.86 18.43
N ILE A 85 9.56 -10.45 17.28
CA ILE A 85 8.81 -11.72 17.20
C ILE A 85 9.82 -12.85 16.98
N PRO A 86 9.83 -13.89 17.83
CA PRO A 86 10.69 -15.04 17.64
C PRO A 86 10.24 -15.84 16.41
N LYS A 87 11.19 -16.30 15.60
CA LYS A 87 10.95 -17.29 14.56
C LYS A 87 11.24 -18.70 15.09
N LYS A 88 10.79 -19.71 14.34
CA LYS A 88 11.07 -21.13 14.62
C LYS A 88 12.56 -21.49 14.60
N ASP A 89 13.37 -20.73 13.86
CA ASP A 89 14.82 -20.92 13.72
C ASP A 89 15.66 -20.22 14.81
N GLY A 90 15.01 -19.63 15.82
CA GLY A 90 15.68 -18.87 16.89
C GLY A 90 16.03 -17.42 16.53
N SER A 91 15.96 -17.04 15.26
CA SER A 91 16.16 -15.64 14.83
C SER A 91 14.95 -14.76 15.22
N ARG A 92 15.16 -13.45 15.38
CA ARG A 92 14.10 -12.49 15.72
C ARG A 92 13.73 -11.65 14.50
N ARG A 93 12.43 -11.51 14.22
CA ARG A 93 11.94 -10.54 13.23
C ARG A 93 11.60 -9.23 13.95
N PRO A 94 12.28 -8.12 13.63
CA PRO A 94 11.87 -6.81 14.13
C PRO A 94 10.54 -6.41 13.48
N LEU A 95 9.60 -5.97 14.30
CA LEU A 95 8.32 -5.41 13.89
C LEU A 95 8.25 -3.95 14.38
N GLY A 96 8.01 -3.03 13.45
CA GLY A 96 7.66 -1.65 13.78
C GLY A 96 6.14 -1.54 13.90
N ILE A 97 5.66 -1.10 15.05
CA ILE A 97 4.25 -0.91 15.36
C ILE A 97 4.00 0.60 15.42
N PRO A 98 3.43 1.22 14.36
CA PRO A 98 3.10 2.64 14.37
C PRO A 98 1.94 2.93 15.32
N ILE A 99 1.77 4.18 15.72
CA ILE A 99 0.59 4.61 16.47
C ILE A 99 -0.67 4.51 15.61
N ILE A 100 -1.85 4.51 16.25
CA ILE A 100 -3.11 4.33 15.54
C ILE A 100 -3.38 5.49 14.58
N LYS A 101 -3.05 6.73 14.97
CA LYS A 101 -3.14 7.92 14.11
C LYS A 101 -2.41 7.72 12.78
N ASP A 102 -1.14 7.33 12.83
CA ASP A 102 -0.31 7.09 11.65
C ASP A 102 -0.89 5.97 10.78
N ARG A 103 -1.42 4.90 11.38
CA ARG A 103 -2.08 3.81 10.62
C ARG A 103 -3.33 4.29 9.90
N VAL A 104 -4.14 5.15 10.52
CA VAL A 104 -5.33 5.73 9.89
C VAL A 104 -4.92 6.60 8.71
N ILE A 105 -3.89 7.43 8.86
CA ILE A 105 -3.38 8.30 7.79
C ILE A 105 -2.78 7.48 6.65
N GLN A 106 -2.00 6.44 6.96
CA GLN A 106 -1.47 5.49 5.97
C GLN A 106 -2.60 4.75 5.23
N ALA A 107 -3.61 4.27 5.95
CA ALA A 107 -4.77 3.61 5.34
C ALA A 107 -5.60 4.57 4.47
N ALA A 108 -5.76 5.82 4.89
CA ALA A 108 -6.42 6.87 4.11
C ALA A 108 -5.64 7.18 2.81
N ALA A 109 -4.33 7.30 2.89
CA ALA A 109 -3.47 7.49 1.73
C ALA A 109 -3.54 6.29 0.77
N LYS A 110 -3.44 5.07 1.30
CA LYS A 110 -3.61 3.84 0.54
C LYS A 110 -4.94 3.83 -0.21
N ILE A 111 -6.03 4.13 0.48
CA ILE A 111 -7.38 4.24 -0.09
C ILE A 111 -7.42 5.18 -1.31
N VAL A 112 -6.69 6.31 -1.25
CA VAL A 112 -6.67 7.31 -2.33
C VAL A 112 -5.82 6.85 -3.50
N ILE A 113 -4.67 6.22 -3.26
CA ILE A 113 -3.71 5.89 -4.33
C ILE A 113 -3.88 4.49 -4.92
N GLU A 114 -4.40 3.54 -4.15
CA GLU A 114 -4.60 2.14 -4.57
C GLU A 114 -5.39 2.02 -5.88
N PRO A 115 -6.48 2.79 -6.14
CA PRO A 115 -7.22 2.70 -7.40
C PRO A 115 -6.43 3.11 -8.64
N ILE A 116 -5.41 3.96 -8.48
CA ILE A 116 -4.54 4.42 -9.57
C ILE A 116 -3.62 3.28 -10.00
N PHE A 117 -2.99 2.61 -9.04
CA PHE A 117 -2.10 1.48 -9.32
C PHE A 117 -2.87 0.22 -9.69
N GLU A 118 -4.05 -0.02 -9.10
CA GLU A 118 -4.94 -1.14 -9.42
C GLU A 118 -5.32 -1.17 -10.91
N ALA A 119 -5.39 0.00 -11.57
CA ALA A 119 -5.66 0.10 -13.00
C ALA A 119 -4.49 -0.41 -13.88
N ASP A 120 -3.27 -0.43 -13.36
CA ASP A 120 -2.06 -0.74 -14.12
C ASP A 120 -1.55 -2.17 -13.88
N PHE A 121 -2.17 -2.95 -12.97
CA PHE A 121 -1.79 -4.33 -12.71
C PHE A 121 -2.22 -5.27 -13.82
N LYS A 122 -1.42 -6.31 -14.03
CA LYS A 122 -1.77 -7.44 -14.89
C LYS A 122 -2.79 -8.35 -14.19
N ASP A 123 -3.62 -9.01 -14.99
CA ASP A 123 -4.63 -9.96 -14.48
C ASP A 123 -4.01 -11.16 -13.76
N CYS A 124 -2.78 -11.54 -14.14
CA CYS A 124 -2.00 -12.60 -13.48
C CYS A 124 -1.34 -12.17 -12.16
N SER A 125 -1.59 -10.96 -11.66
CA SER A 125 -1.11 -10.52 -10.35
C SER A 125 -2.19 -10.74 -9.31
N TYR A 126 -1.97 -11.63 -8.34
CA TYR A 126 -2.99 -11.98 -7.33
C TYR A 126 -2.64 -11.52 -5.91
N GLY A 127 -1.38 -11.24 -5.62
CA GLY A 127 -0.92 -10.87 -4.29
C GLY A 127 -1.31 -9.44 -3.90
N PHE A 128 -1.76 -9.25 -2.65
CA PHE A 128 -1.98 -7.93 -2.02
C PHE A 128 -2.94 -6.98 -2.75
N ARG A 129 -3.84 -7.52 -3.58
CA ARG A 129 -4.85 -6.76 -4.31
C ARG A 129 -6.24 -6.96 -3.70
N PRO A 130 -7.12 -5.93 -3.72
CA PRO A 130 -8.48 -6.04 -3.18
C PRO A 130 -9.33 -7.17 -3.80
N LYS A 131 -9.01 -7.60 -5.03
CA LYS A 131 -9.72 -8.67 -5.76
C LYS A 131 -8.84 -9.89 -6.08
N GLY A 132 -7.62 -9.92 -5.54
CA GLY A 132 -6.68 -11.02 -5.71
C GLY A 132 -6.86 -12.07 -4.61
N SER A 133 -6.82 -13.35 -4.97
CA SER A 133 -6.91 -14.47 -4.03
C SER A 133 -5.93 -15.55 -4.46
N ALA A 134 -5.29 -16.20 -3.48
CA ALA A 134 -4.44 -17.38 -3.72
C ALA A 134 -5.21 -18.47 -4.47
N HIS A 135 -6.51 -18.63 -4.19
CA HIS A 135 -7.36 -19.59 -4.90
C HIS A 135 -7.51 -19.26 -6.39
N ARG A 136 -7.62 -17.97 -6.76
CA ARG A 136 -7.68 -17.56 -8.18
C ARG A 136 -6.34 -17.74 -8.89
N ALA A 137 -5.23 -17.56 -8.16
CA ALA A 137 -3.91 -17.87 -8.68
C ALA A 137 -3.78 -19.37 -9.00
N LEU A 138 -4.18 -20.23 -8.06
CA LEU A 138 -4.22 -21.68 -8.26
C LEU A 138 -5.13 -22.08 -9.43
N GLU A 139 -6.34 -21.54 -9.49
CA GLU A 139 -7.27 -21.80 -10.61
C GLU A 139 -6.64 -21.46 -11.97
N THR A 140 -5.90 -20.34 -12.04
CA THR A 140 -5.21 -19.93 -13.27
C THR A 140 -4.09 -20.90 -13.63
N ILE A 141 -3.33 -21.38 -12.64
CA ILE A 141 -2.30 -22.41 -12.83
C ILE A 141 -2.94 -23.72 -13.33
N PHE A 142 -4.04 -24.17 -12.72
CA PHE A 142 -4.76 -25.38 -13.15
C PHE A 142 -5.26 -25.28 -14.59
N ARG A 143 -5.79 -24.12 -15.00
CA ARG A 143 -6.20 -23.88 -16.39
C ARG A 143 -5.01 -23.89 -17.35
N ALA A 144 -3.88 -23.30 -16.96
CA ALA A 144 -2.66 -23.29 -17.75
C ALA A 144 -2.05 -24.70 -17.88
N TYR A 145 -2.09 -25.50 -16.81
CA TYR A 145 -1.65 -26.90 -16.83
C TYR A 145 -2.38 -27.72 -17.91
N ASN A 146 -3.69 -27.50 -18.05
CA ASN A 146 -4.52 -28.20 -19.03
C ASN A 146 -4.31 -27.74 -20.49
N THR A 147 -3.62 -26.62 -20.74
CA THR A 147 -3.58 -25.98 -22.07
C THR A 147 -2.19 -25.59 -22.57
N ALA A 148 -1.22 -25.35 -21.69
CA ALA A 148 0.08 -24.76 -22.01
C ALA A 148 1.29 -25.62 -21.58
N GLY A 149 1.06 -26.75 -20.88
CA GLY A 149 2.08 -27.73 -20.53
C GLY A 149 2.32 -27.90 -19.02
N TYR A 150 3.25 -28.80 -18.69
CA TYR A 150 3.42 -29.38 -17.36
C TYR A 150 4.59 -28.81 -16.55
N PHE A 151 5.40 -27.94 -17.15
CA PHE A 151 6.60 -27.40 -16.51
C PHE A 151 6.30 -26.08 -15.79
N VAL A 152 6.65 -26.01 -14.50
CA VAL A 152 6.49 -24.81 -13.68
C VAL A 152 7.87 -24.26 -13.34
N LEU A 153 8.09 -22.99 -13.68
CA LEU A 153 9.22 -22.23 -13.17
C LEU A 153 8.82 -21.59 -11.85
N ASP A 154 9.32 -22.13 -10.75
CA ASP A 154 9.19 -21.51 -9.43
C ASP A 154 10.34 -20.52 -9.22
N ALA A 155 9.99 -19.26 -8.92
CA ALA A 155 10.93 -18.18 -8.73
C ALA A 155 10.49 -17.28 -7.58
N ASP A 156 11.36 -17.15 -6.57
CA ASP A 156 11.14 -16.31 -5.40
C ASP A 156 12.23 -15.24 -5.26
N ILE A 157 11.87 -14.07 -4.69
CA ILE A 157 12.82 -12.98 -4.44
C ILE A 157 13.18 -12.96 -2.95
N LYS A 158 14.43 -13.35 -2.67
CA LYS A 158 14.97 -13.38 -1.31
C LYS A 158 14.87 -12.02 -0.62
N SER A 159 14.26 -12.01 0.57
CA SER A 159 14.16 -10.83 1.44
C SER A 159 13.66 -9.58 0.71
N TYR A 160 12.69 -9.75 -0.20
CA TYR A 160 12.20 -8.69 -1.10
C TYR A 160 12.03 -7.33 -0.39
N PHE A 161 11.32 -7.31 0.74
CA PHE A 161 11.00 -6.09 1.49
C PHE A 161 12.19 -5.37 2.11
N ASP A 162 13.20 -6.13 2.52
CA ASP A 162 14.33 -5.57 3.26
C ASP A 162 15.36 -5.00 2.26
N ASN A 163 15.26 -5.38 0.98
CA ASN A 163 16.18 -5.01 -0.10
C ASN A 163 15.52 -4.17 -1.22
N ILE A 164 14.31 -3.63 -1.02
CA ILE A 164 13.67 -2.78 -2.06
C ILE A 164 14.48 -1.50 -2.22
N ASN A 165 14.99 -1.25 -3.43
CA ASN A 165 15.62 0.02 -3.75
C ASN A 165 14.57 1.15 -3.76
N HIS A 166 14.63 2.02 -2.74
CA HIS A 166 13.67 3.09 -2.54
C HIS A 166 13.67 4.12 -3.67
N ASP A 167 14.81 4.40 -4.30
CA ASP A 167 14.89 5.35 -5.42
C ASP A 167 14.12 4.83 -6.64
N LYS A 168 14.31 3.55 -6.98
CA LYS A 168 13.58 2.88 -8.06
C LYS A 168 12.08 2.84 -7.78
N LEU A 169 11.69 2.53 -6.55
CA LEU A 169 10.28 2.58 -6.12
C LEU A 169 9.70 3.98 -6.29
N MET A 170 10.43 5.02 -5.87
CA MET A 170 9.97 6.40 -6.00
C MET A 170 9.87 6.88 -7.44
N ILE A 171 10.76 6.43 -8.33
CA ILE A 171 10.65 6.68 -9.78
C ILE A 171 9.33 6.10 -10.31
N LEU A 172 8.98 4.87 -9.91
CA LEU A 172 7.73 4.22 -10.32
C LEU A 172 6.49 4.97 -9.81
N ILE A 173 6.48 5.40 -8.54
CA ILE A 173 5.36 6.18 -7.98
C ILE A 173 5.20 7.50 -8.75
N ARG A 174 6.30 8.19 -9.05
CA ARG A 174 6.30 9.49 -9.74
C ARG A 174 5.76 9.42 -11.17
N ARG A 175 5.78 8.25 -11.81
CA ARG A 175 5.17 8.03 -13.14
C ARG A 175 3.66 8.21 -13.11
N ARG A 176 3.00 7.92 -11.99
CA ARG A 176 1.53 8.03 -11.86
C ARG A 176 1.08 9.13 -10.93
N ILE A 177 1.91 9.56 -9.99
CA ILE A 177 1.57 10.60 -9.01
C ILE A 177 2.53 11.78 -9.15
N SER A 178 2.00 13.00 -9.21
CA SER A 178 2.78 14.25 -9.23
C SER A 178 2.57 15.11 -7.97
N ASP A 179 1.69 14.69 -7.05
CA ASP A 179 1.43 15.41 -5.80
C ASP A 179 2.64 15.35 -4.85
N ARG A 180 3.33 16.48 -4.66
CA ARG A 180 4.53 16.58 -3.81
C ARG A 180 4.26 16.24 -2.35
N ARG A 181 3.07 16.54 -1.82
CA ARG A 181 2.74 16.27 -0.40
C ARG A 181 2.61 14.77 -0.13
N ILE A 182 2.10 14.04 -1.11
CA ILE A 182 2.04 12.58 -1.12
C ILE A 182 3.44 11.98 -1.33
N LEU A 183 4.22 12.54 -2.26
CA LEU A 183 5.54 12.02 -2.62
C LEU A 183 6.63 12.29 -1.57
N ASN A 184 6.51 13.36 -0.78
CA ASN A 184 7.60 13.80 0.11
C ASN A 184 7.83 12.89 1.32
N GLY A 185 7.01 11.85 1.56
CA GLY A 185 7.24 10.80 2.57
C GLY A 185 7.17 11.24 4.04
N VAL A 186 7.53 12.49 4.32
CA VAL A 186 7.51 13.16 5.62
C VAL A 186 6.07 13.44 6.06
N GLN A 187 5.20 13.85 5.14
CA GLN A 187 3.80 14.17 5.46
C GLN A 187 2.92 12.92 5.51
N ILE A 188 3.23 11.87 4.76
CA ILE A 188 2.51 10.60 4.80
C ILE A 188 3.53 9.50 4.52
N PRO A 189 3.85 8.64 5.51
CA PRO A 189 4.82 7.56 5.33
C PRO A 189 4.23 6.40 4.50
N ILE A 190 3.96 6.65 3.22
CA ILE A 190 3.38 5.71 2.25
C ILE A 190 4.34 4.54 1.99
N ILE A 191 5.64 4.79 2.05
CA ILE A 191 6.69 3.83 1.68
C ILE A 191 6.95 2.79 2.78
N GLN A 192 6.49 3.04 4.01
CA GLN A 192 6.68 2.14 5.14
C GLN A 192 5.63 1.01 5.19
N ASP A 193 4.51 1.15 4.48
CA ASP A 193 3.54 0.07 4.35
C ASP A 193 4.06 -0.95 3.34
N LYS A 194 4.56 -2.09 3.86
CA LYS A 194 5.02 -3.24 3.06
C LYS A 194 3.96 -3.68 2.04
N LYS A 195 2.66 -3.58 2.34
CA LYS A 195 1.60 -3.95 1.37
C LYS A 195 1.48 -2.93 0.23
N LEU A 196 1.73 -1.66 0.51
CA LEU A 196 1.66 -0.59 -0.48
C LEU A 196 2.88 -0.61 -1.40
N SER A 197 4.07 -0.92 -0.87
CA SER A 197 5.27 -1.08 -1.69
C SER A 197 5.21 -2.27 -2.64
N ILE A 198 4.63 -3.40 -2.24
CA ILE A 198 4.33 -4.54 -3.15
C ILE A 198 3.39 -4.09 -4.26
N MET A 199 2.36 -3.36 -3.87
CA MET A 199 1.32 -2.96 -4.80
C MET A 199 1.89 -2.06 -5.91
N ILE A 200 2.80 -1.17 -5.54
CA ILE A 200 3.41 -0.23 -6.49
C ILE A 200 4.47 -0.93 -7.35
N CYS A 201 5.25 -1.85 -6.79
CA CYS A 201 6.32 -2.53 -7.53
C CYS A 201 5.83 -3.63 -8.50
N GLY A 202 4.65 -4.22 -8.28
CA GLY A 202 4.05 -5.22 -9.17
C GLY A 202 3.79 -4.73 -10.61
N HIS A 203 4.02 -3.43 -10.87
CA HIS A 203 3.88 -2.77 -12.17
C HIS A 203 5.07 -2.98 -13.14
N GLN A 204 6.22 -3.50 -12.69
CA GLN A 204 7.40 -3.67 -13.55
C GLN A 204 7.29 -4.90 -14.48
N LYS A 205 6.61 -4.75 -15.63
CA LYS A 205 6.97 -5.42 -16.90
C LYS A 205 6.37 -4.65 -18.08
N LYS A 206 6.85 -3.42 -18.31
CA LYS A 206 6.79 -2.73 -19.62
C LYS A 206 7.95 -1.74 -19.74
N SER A 207 9.14 -2.23 -20.09
CA SER A 207 10.13 -1.52 -20.94
C SER A 207 11.35 -2.40 -21.18
N GLY A 208 11.53 -2.85 -22.44
CA GLY A 208 12.84 -3.18 -23.02
C GLY A 208 13.32 -4.64 -22.94
N SER A 209 13.03 -5.42 -24.00
CA SER A 209 13.99 -6.35 -24.60
C SER A 209 13.46 -6.80 -25.97
N ASN A 210 13.67 -5.96 -26.98
CA ASN A 210 13.92 -6.44 -28.34
C ASN A 210 15.36 -6.95 -28.34
N SER A 211 15.57 -8.25 -28.49
CA SER A 211 16.78 -8.84 -29.06
C SER A 211 16.54 -10.33 -29.31
N ASN A 212 16.24 -10.64 -30.57
CA ASN A 212 16.68 -11.79 -31.35
C ASN A 212 17.20 -13.01 -30.58
N TYR A 213 16.49 -14.14 -30.73
CA TYR A 213 17.12 -15.45 -30.76
C TYR A 213 16.72 -16.13 -32.08
N THR A 214 17.60 -15.98 -33.07
CA THR A 214 17.84 -16.96 -34.13
C THR A 214 19.04 -17.79 -33.69
N GLY A 215 18.94 -19.11 -33.77
CA GLY A 215 20.01 -20.06 -33.45
C GLY A 215 19.45 -21.30 -32.79
#